data_AF-A0A943K9X0-F1
#
_entry.id   AF-A0A943K9X0-F1
#
_cell.length_a   1.000
_cell.length_b   1.000
_cell.length_c   1.000
_cell.angle_alpha   90.00
_cell.angle_beta   90.00
_cell.angle_gamma   90.00
#
_symmetry.space_group_name_H-M   'P 1'
#
loop_
_entity.id
_entity.type
_entity.pdbx_description
1 polymer ?
#
loop_
_entity_poly.entity_id
_entity_poly.type
_entity_poly.pdbx_seq_one_letter_code
_entity_poly.pdbx_strand_id
1 'polypeptide(L)'
;MNVTEEFLHKIRQLDGFNNAIITNIDVFTRKKVVCFYLVTDLAYSESVLPEAEEIAEAYMPAGFAAVVHAEKRTPDEALLRQEIMRFMKSRFPAASAFLEEKYIEVEKRESGALFCFVLAAGEQALFTADNILDEVAKHLQSTFCGTYFGNVKIVEKQREALEEEIIEDAAAPKIRVFPVMNFKKLDGSEPEPKYATYIADCNSQAENVCICGRILNINRRESKKGKEYYSITLTDDTGNVRGVYFPKKSTAEKIAQLAPGASIVCTGDFELFNGNISYSIKKIDYGAQPEGFVPEKLPGRKVPKGYHHVFPEPYEDYTQSGFFDDLELPADLKAQTFVVFDIETTGLNSSPASGKVDRIIEIGAVKMQGGNMTEKFSSFIACPEKLPPNIVELTGIHDEDLVGAPDIEDVLADFYKFTDGCALVGHNVMFDYRFVKYYGEEYRYFFDAKTYDTMTIGQEVLRGEVSNFKLNTLADYYDIHFNHHRAFDDALTTAKIFQKLVKKRGGLRGL
;
A
#
# COMPACT_ATOMS: atom_id res chain seq x y z
N MET A 1 41.74 -15.23 -15.85
CA MET A 1 40.30 -15.05 -16.14
C MET A 1 39.53 -15.57 -14.94
N ASN A 2 38.28 -15.16 -14.72
CA ASN A 2 37.44 -15.89 -13.77
C ASN A 2 37.03 -17.23 -14.41
N VAL A 3 36.61 -18.21 -13.60
CA VAL A 3 36.28 -19.56 -14.07
C VAL A 3 35.21 -19.55 -15.18
N THR A 4 34.28 -18.60 -15.12
CA THR A 4 33.25 -18.38 -16.14
C THR A 4 33.83 -17.99 -17.50
N GLU A 5 34.78 -17.06 -17.56
CA GLU A 5 35.42 -16.68 -18.84
C GLU A 5 36.32 -17.79 -19.38
N GLU A 6 36.93 -18.62 -18.52
CA GLU A 6 37.68 -19.79 -18.98
C GLU A 6 36.77 -20.85 -19.62
N PHE A 7 35.58 -21.06 -19.04
CA PHE A 7 34.54 -21.91 -19.63
C PHE A 7 34.05 -21.34 -20.95
N LEU A 8 33.64 -20.06 -20.98
CA LEU A 8 33.14 -19.42 -22.19
C LEU A 8 34.20 -19.34 -23.30
N HIS A 9 35.48 -19.18 -22.97
CA HIS A 9 36.56 -19.20 -23.97
C HIS A 9 36.61 -20.52 -24.76
N LYS A 10 36.37 -21.66 -24.08
CA LYS A 10 36.30 -22.98 -24.72
C LYS A 10 35.01 -23.15 -25.53
N ILE A 11 33.87 -22.77 -24.95
CA ILE A 11 32.57 -22.79 -25.65
C ILE A 11 32.61 -21.96 -26.94
N ARG A 12 33.25 -20.79 -26.91
CA ARG A 12 33.38 -19.88 -28.07
C ARG A 12 34.27 -20.43 -29.20
N GLN A 13 34.95 -21.57 -29.01
CA GLN A 13 35.65 -22.27 -30.10
C GLN A 13 34.71 -23.19 -30.90
N LEU A 14 33.51 -23.48 -30.39
CA LEU A 14 32.53 -24.32 -31.06
C LEU A 14 31.85 -23.58 -32.21
N ASP A 15 31.50 -24.31 -33.27
CA ASP A 15 30.84 -23.74 -34.44
C ASP A 15 29.47 -23.15 -34.08
N GLY A 16 29.27 -21.88 -34.41
CA GLY A 16 28.06 -21.14 -34.07
C GLY A 16 28.00 -20.59 -32.64
N PHE A 17 29.09 -20.62 -31.85
CA PHE A 17 29.13 -20.10 -30.47
C PHE A 17 30.16 -18.98 -30.25
N ASN A 18 30.73 -18.40 -31.30
CA ASN A 18 31.87 -17.49 -31.22
C ASN A 18 31.67 -16.30 -30.25
N ASN A 19 30.45 -15.78 -30.13
CA ASN A 19 30.11 -14.68 -29.21
C ASN A 19 29.18 -15.13 -28.08
N ALA A 20 29.11 -16.43 -27.80
CA ALA A 20 28.15 -16.96 -26.85
C ALA A 20 28.35 -16.38 -25.44
N ILE A 21 27.22 -16.20 -24.76
CA ILE A 21 27.16 -15.78 -23.37
C ILE A 21 26.43 -16.84 -22.54
N ILE A 22 26.71 -16.86 -21.24
CA ILE A 22 25.94 -17.64 -20.28
C ILE A 22 24.91 -16.75 -19.61
N THR A 23 23.66 -17.20 -19.60
CA THR A 23 22.54 -16.44 -19.03
C THR A 23 22.10 -16.99 -17.69
N ASN A 24 22.21 -18.32 -17.49
CA ASN A 24 21.86 -18.95 -16.22
C ASN A 24 22.59 -20.30 -16.01
N ILE A 25 22.71 -20.73 -14.75
CA ILE A 25 23.15 -22.08 -14.35
C ILE A 25 22.22 -22.59 -13.25
N ASP A 26 21.50 -23.68 -13.53
CA ASP A 26 20.63 -24.34 -12.54
C ASP A 26 21.27 -25.62 -12.01
N VAL A 27 21.30 -25.80 -10.69
CA VAL A 27 21.88 -26.99 -10.04
C VAL A 27 20.80 -27.87 -9.42
N PHE A 28 20.61 -29.08 -9.97
CA PHE A 28 19.64 -30.06 -9.50
C PHE A 28 20.30 -31.16 -8.66
N THR A 29 20.49 -30.89 -7.37
CA THR A 29 21.24 -31.77 -6.44
C THR A 29 20.69 -33.20 -6.32
N ARG A 30 19.37 -33.38 -6.27
CA ARG A 30 18.75 -34.72 -6.17
C ARG A 30 18.94 -35.57 -7.42
N LYS A 31 18.90 -34.93 -8.59
CA LYS A 31 19.10 -35.58 -9.89
C LYS A 31 20.57 -35.70 -10.27
N LYS A 32 21.46 -35.01 -9.53
CA LYS A 32 22.88 -34.84 -9.85
C LYS A 32 23.07 -34.32 -11.28
N VAL A 33 22.33 -33.26 -11.63
CA VAL A 33 22.41 -32.61 -12.94
C VAL A 33 22.65 -31.12 -12.75
N VAL A 34 23.47 -30.52 -13.61
CA VAL A 34 23.61 -29.06 -13.72
C VAL A 34 23.26 -28.65 -15.14
N CYS A 35 22.33 -27.71 -15.28
CA CYS A 35 21.91 -27.17 -16.57
C CYS A 35 22.57 -25.81 -16.81
N PHE A 36 23.20 -25.65 -17.97
CA PHE A 36 23.80 -24.40 -18.42
C PHE A 36 22.97 -23.82 -19.55
N TYR A 37 22.63 -22.53 -19.46
CA TYR A 37 21.83 -21.85 -20.47
C TYR A 37 22.69 -20.82 -21.20
N LEU A 38 22.93 -21.09 -22.47
CA LEU A 38 23.75 -20.29 -23.36
C LEU A 38 22.88 -19.54 -24.37
N VAL A 39 23.30 -18.33 -24.72
CA VAL A 39 22.74 -17.58 -25.84
C VAL A 39 23.84 -17.36 -26.87
N THR A 40 23.50 -17.55 -28.14
CA THR A 40 24.36 -17.25 -29.30
C THR A 40 23.65 -16.34 -30.30
N ASP A 41 24.43 -15.55 -31.05
CA ASP A 41 23.97 -14.71 -32.15
C ASP A 41 24.02 -15.43 -33.51
N LEU A 42 24.69 -16.58 -33.60
CA LEU A 42 24.87 -17.34 -34.82
C LEU A 42 23.91 -18.54 -34.88
N ALA A 43 23.61 -18.99 -36.11
CA ALA A 43 22.96 -20.29 -36.27
C ALA A 43 23.95 -21.39 -35.90
N TYR A 44 23.48 -22.43 -35.21
CA TYR A 44 24.28 -23.59 -34.81
C TYR A 44 23.49 -24.88 -35.07
N SER A 45 24.21 -25.99 -35.12
CA SER A 45 23.62 -27.33 -35.20
C SER A 45 23.51 -27.93 -33.80
N GLU A 46 22.39 -28.59 -33.47
CA GLU A 46 22.25 -29.30 -32.18
C GLU A 46 23.30 -30.39 -31.97
N SER A 47 23.95 -30.86 -33.04
CA SER A 47 25.08 -31.78 -32.97
C SER A 47 26.30 -31.23 -32.20
N VAL A 48 26.35 -29.92 -31.96
CA VAL A 48 27.40 -29.23 -31.20
C VAL A 48 27.16 -29.30 -29.68
N LEU A 49 25.91 -29.55 -29.24
CA LEU A 49 25.56 -29.57 -27.81
C LEU A 49 26.28 -30.65 -27.01
N PRO A 50 26.47 -31.89 -27.50
CA PRO A 50 27.25 -32.89 -26.76
C PRO A 50 28.70 -32.48 -26.51
N GLU A 51 29.33 -31.77 -27.45
CA GLU A 51 30.69 -31.24 -27.27
C GLU A 51 30.71 -30.09 -26.24
N ALA A 52 29.66 -29.26 -26.21
CA ALA A 52 29.49 -28.25 -25.18
C ALA A 52 29.25 -28.86 -23.78
N GLU A 53 28.53 -29.98 -23.70
CA GLU A 53 28.31 -30.74 -22.47
C GLU A 53 29.62 -31.34 -21.94
N GLU A 54 30.46 -31.93 -22.80
CA GLU A 54 31.79 -32.43 -22.42
C GLU A 54 32.68 -31.31 -21.86
N ILE A 55 32.65 -30.12 -22.47
CA ILE A 55 33.35 -28.94 -21.94
C ILE A 55 32.80 -28.55 -20.57
N ALA A 56 31.47 -28.58 -20.38
CA ALA A 56 30.81 -28.19 -19.14
C ALA A 56 31.06 -29.17 -17.98
N GLU A 57 31.16 -30.47 -18.25
CA GLU A 57 31.45 -31.51 -17.24
C GLU A 57 32.74 -31.24 -16.45
N ALA A 58 33.76 -30.66 -17.09
CA ALA A 58 35.03 -30.31 -16.46
C ALA A 58 34.91 -29.25 -15.35
N TYR A 59 33.79 -28.53 -15.28
CA TYR A 59 33.53 -27.47 -14.32
C TYR A 59 32.57 -27.89 -13.20
N MET A 60 32.09 -29.14 -13.22
CA MET A 60 31.02 -29.62 -12.34
C MET A 60 31.51 -30.43 -11.12
N PRO A 61 30.70 -30.51 -10.05
CA PRO A 61 31.01 -31.39 -8.93
C PRO A 61 31.03 -32.87 -9.34
N ALA A 62 31.90 -33.66 -8.71
CA ALA A 62 32.05 -35.07 -9.02
C ALA A 62 30.71 -35.84 -8.92
N GLY A 63 30.39 -36.58 -9.98
CA GLY A 63 29.16 -37.38 -10.07
C GLY A 63 27.91 -36.61 -10.48
N PHE A 64 28.03 -35.35 -10.90
CA PHE A 64 26.98 -34.60 -11.60
C PHE A 64 27.15 -34.74 -13.12
N ALA A 65 26.04 -34.81 -13.85
CA ALA A 65 26.00 -34.69 -15.29
C ALA A 65 25.74 -33.24 -15.70
N ALA A 66 26.36 -32.79 -16.80
CA ALA A 66 26.07 -31.49 -17.40
C ALA A 66 25.01 -31.63 -18.49
N VAL A 67 24.12 -30.65 -18.58
CA VAL A 67 23.18 -30.48 -19.70
C VAL A 67 23.32 -29.06 -20.21
N VAL A 68 23.49 -28.89 -21.52
CA VAL A 68 23.63 -27.57 -22.14
C VAL A 68 22.41 -27.26 -22.99
N HIS A 69 21.73 -26.17 -22.62
CA HIS A 69 20.70 -25.57 -23.44
C HIS A 69 21.29 -24.35 -24.14
N ALA A 70 21.07 -24.25 -25.45
CA ALA A 70 21.45 -23.08 -26.22
C ALA A 70 20.23 -22.50 -26.94
N GLU A 71 20.20 -21.19 -27.09
CA GLU A 71 19.20 -20.48 -27.87
C GLU A 71 19.91 -19.48 -28.79
N LYS A 72 19.50 -19.44 -30.06
CA LYS A 72 19.89 -18.34 -30.94
C LYS A 72 19.01 -17.13 -30.65
N ARG A 73 19.61 -16.05 -30.16
CA ARG A 73 18.91 -14.79 -29.88
C ARG A 73 19.67 -13.61 -30.47
N THR A 74 19.09 -13.00 -31.49
CA THR A 74 19.62 -11.76 -32.09
C THR A 74 18.58 -10.67 -31.92
N PRO A 75 18.84 -9.63 -31.10
CA PRO A 75 17.83 -8.62 -30.87
C PRO A 75 17.72 -7.67 -32.06
N ASP A 76 16.49 -7.29 -32.41
CA ASP A 76 16.23 -6.12 -33.25
C ASP A 76 16.14 -4.86 -32.37
N GLU A 77 16.00 -3.70 -33.02
CA GLU A 77 15.93 -2.43 -32.28
C GLU A 77 14.70 -2.35 -31.37
N ALA A 78 13.57 -2.93 -31.76
CA ALA A 78 12.35 -2.89 -30.96
C ALA A 78 12.52 -3.69 -29.68
N LEU A 79 13.08 -4.89 -29.78
CA LEU A 79 13.38 -5.74 -28.63
C LEU A 79 14.41 -5.08 -27.70
N LEU A 80 15.43 -4.41 -28.23
CA LEU A 80 16.39 -3.65 -27.42
C LEU A 80 15.69 -2.50 -26.67
N ARG A 81 14.81 -1.73 -27.32
CA ARG A 81 14.06 -0.66 -26.64
C ARG A 81 13.16 -1.22 -25.54
N GLN A 82 12.46 -2.31 -25.80
CA GLN A 82 11.61 -2.99 -24.82
C GLN A 82 12.41 -3.50 -23.61
N GLU A 83 13.56 -4.12 -23.86
CA GLU A 83 14.42 -4.64 -22.80
C GLU A 83 15.02 -3.51 -21.96
N ILE A 84 15.48 -2.43 -22.61
CA ILE A 84 15.96 -1.22 -21.92
C ILE A 84 14.83 -0.61 -21.09
N MET A 85 13.62 -0.44 -21.65
CA MET A 85 12.47 0.08 -20.89
C MET A 85 12.14 -0.81 -19.69
N ARG A 86 12.13 -2.14 -19.87
CA ARG A 86 11.85 -3.10 -18.80
C ARG A 86 12.89 -2.98 -17.68
N PHE A 87 14.17 -2.96 -18.04
CA PHE A 87 15.26 -2.82 -17.08
C PHE A 87 15.22 -1.47 -16.36
N MET A 88 15.00 -0.38 -17.09
CA MET A 88 14.87 0.97 -16.51
C MET A 88 13.71 1.05 -15.51
N LYS A 89 12.54 0.50 -15.84
CA LYS A 89 11.39 0.46 -14.92
C LYS A 89 11.68 -0.33 -13.65
N SER A 90 12.39 -1.44 -13.77
CA SER A 90 12.72 -2.30 -12.63
C SER A 90 13.83 -1.73 -11.75
N ARG A 91 14.89 -1.15 -12.35
CA ARG A 91 16.12 -0.77 -11.64
C ARG A 91 16.20 0.72 -11.30
N PHE A 92 15.59 1.57 -12.12
CA PHE A 92 15.68 3.03 -12.06
C PHE A 92 14.29 3.70 -12.23
N PRO A 93 13.32 3.41 -11.34
CA PRO A 93 11.93 3.85 -11.50
C PRO A 93 11.81 5.39 -11.63
N ALA A 94 12.57 6.15 -10.84
CA ALA A 94 12.61 7.61 -10.88
C ALA A 94 13.05 8.16 -12.25
N ALA A 95 14.09 7.59 -12.86
CA ALA A 95 14.51 7.98 -14.21
C ALA A 95 13.51 7.48 -15.27
N SER A 96 13.00 6.25 -15.12
CA SER A 96 12.06 5.64 -16.06
C SER A 96 10.75 6.42 -16.23
N ALA A 97 10.32 7.17 -15.20
CA ALA A 97 9.14 8.03 -15.25
C ALA A 97 9.24 9.14 -16.32
N PHE A 98 10.46 9.51 -16.73
CA PHE A 98 10.72 10.51 -17.79
C PHE A 98 10.98 9.89 -19.16
N LEU A 99 10.85 8.56 -19.27
CA LEU A 99 11.22 7.80 -20.46
C LEU A 99 10.01 7.06 -21.04
N GLU A 100 9.88 7.16 -22.36
CA GLU A 100 8.97 6.34 -23.16
C GLU A 100 9.80 5.62 -24.22
N GLU A 101 9.26 4.55 -24.78
CA GLU A 101 9.96 3.75 -25.80
C GLU A 101 10.38 4.61 -27.02
N LYS A 102 9.57 5.61 -27.38
CA LYS A 102 9.87 6.59 -28.45
C LYS A 102 11.06 7.51 -28.14
N TYR A 103 11.46 7.62 -26.87
CA TYR A 103 12.61 8.41 -26.41
C TYR A 103 13.88 7.58 -26.24
N ILE A 104 13.86 6.31 -26.67
CA ILE A 104 15.06 5.46 -26.75
C ILE A 104 15.42 5.27 -28.23
N GLU A 105 16.45 5.98 -28.66
CA GLU A 105 17.06 5.74 -29.97
C GLU A 105 18.03 4.55 -29.83
N VAL A 106 18.00 3.62 -30.79
CA VAL A 106 18.90 2.45 -30.84
C VAL A 106 19.49 2.37 -32.23
N GLU A 107 20.82 2.28 -32.31
CA GLU A 107 21.57 2.09 -33.55
C GLU A 107 22.32 0.75 -33.47
N LYS A 108 21.90 -0.22 -34.28
CA LYS A 108 22.58 -1.52 -34.35
C LYS A 108 23.97 -1.40 -34.96
N ARG A 109 24.91 -2.17 -34.41
CA ARG A 109 26.29 -2.33 -34.91
C ARG A 109 26.51 -3.80 -35.29
N GLU A 110 27.65 -4.09 -35.92
CA GLU A 110 28.02 -5.47 -36.30
C GLU A 110 28.07 -6.41 -35.08
N SER A 111 28.47 -5.91 -33.91
CA SER A 111 28.60 -6.68 -32.67
C SER A 111 27.97 -5.99 -31.45
N GLY A 112 26.67 -5.66 -31.55
CA GLY A 112 25.88 -5.06 -30.46
C GLY A 112 25.09 -3.83 -30.90
N ALA A 113 24.93 -2.84 -30.02
CA ALA A 113 24.19 -1.61 -30.33
C ALA A 113 24.62 -0.40 -29.50
N LEU A 114 24.43 0.79 -30.06
CA LEU A 114 24.40 2.03 -29.30
C LEU A 114 22.95 2.36 -28.94
N PHE A 115 22.68 2.68 -27.68
CA PHE A 115 21.40 3.23 -27.28
C PHE A 115 21.57 4.67 -26.80
N CYS A 116 20.55 5.49 -27.00
CA CYS A 116 20.56 6.90 -26.62
C CYS A 116 19.23 7.29 -25.99
N PHE A 117 19.30 7.83 -24.77
CA PHE A 117 18.14 8.42 -24.11
C PHE A 117 17.95 9.85 -24.58
N VAL A 118 16.80 10.13 -25.17
CA VAL A 118 16.40 11.46 -25.63
C VAL A 118 15.67 12.18 -24.49
N LEU A 119 16.32 13.17 -23.89
CA LEU A 119 15.91 13.80 -22.64
C LEU A 119 15.66 15.31 -22.80
N ALA A 120 14.80 15.87 -21.96
CA ALA A 120 14.72 17.31 -21.76
C ALA A 120 15.90 17.81 -20.92
N ALA A 121 16.23 19.11 -21.00
CA ALA A 121 17.40 19.68 -20.32
C ALA A 121 17.40 19.47 -18.79
N GLY A 122 16.23 19.43 -18.15
CA GLY A 122 16.10 19.18 -16.71
C GLY A 122 16.22 17.72 -16.30
N GLU A 123 16.14 16.77 -17.24
CA GLU A 123 16.12 15.32 -16.97
C GLU A 123 17.55 14.73 -16.96
N GLN A 124 18.52 15.44 -17.55
CA GLN A 124 19.87 14.93 -17.78
C GLN A 124 20.54 14.41 -16.50
N ALA A 125 20.45 15.18 -15.41
CA ALA A 125 21.12 14.85 -14.16
C ALA A 125 20.69 13.48 -13.60
N LEU A 126 19.42 13.11 -13.74
CA LEU A 126 18.91 11.80 -13.29
C LEU A 126 19.53 10.65 -14.07
N PHE A 127 19.77 10.82 -15.38
CA PHE A 127 20.26 9.76 -16.26
C PHE A 127 21.78 9.68 -16.33
N THR A 128 22.47 10.73 -15.89
CA THR A 128 23.93 10.77 -15.79
C THR A 128 24.43 10.52 -14.37
N ALA A 129 23.57 10.65 -13.36
CA ALA A 129 23.84 10.17 -12.00
C ALA A 129 23.70 8.64 -11.93
N ASP A 130 24.36 8.01 -10.96
CA ASP A 130 24.22 6.58 -10.63
C ASP A 130 24.58 5.55 -11.71
N ASN A 131 25.42 5.92 -12.69
CA ASN A 131 25.94 5.00 -13.72
C ASN A 131 24.85 4.25 -14.51
N ILE A 132 23.66 4.84 -14.67
CA ILE A 132 22.51 4.22 -15.35
C ILE A 132 22.88 3.67 -16.74
N LEU A 133 23.62 4.44 -17.53
CA LEU A 133 24.06 4.02 -18.87
C LEU A 133 24.93 2.75 -18.82
N ASP A 134 25.81 2.64 -17.83
CA ASP A 134 26.68 1.48 -17.65
C ASP A 134 25.90 0.27 -17.13
N GLU A 135 24.93 0.46 -16.23
CA GLU A 135 24.08 -0.62 -15.74
C GLU A 135 23.16 -1.17 -16.84
N VAL A 136 22.57 -0.30 -17.66
CA VAL A 136 21.77 -0.71 -18.84
C VAL A 136 22.66 -1.47 -19.83
N ALA A 137 23.87 -0.97 -20.11
CA ALA A 137 24.82 -1.66 -20.98
C ALA A 137 25.18 -3.05 -20.43
N LYS A 138 25.44 -3.18 -19.13
CA LYS A 138 25.73 -4.48 -18.49
C LYS A 138 24.54 -5.44 -18.56
N HIS A 139 23.32 -4.96 -18.33
CA HIS A 139 22.10 -5.76 -18.47
C HIS A 139 21.92 -6.31 -19.88
N LEU A 140 22.15 -5.46 -20.89
CA LEU A 140 22.07 -5.90 -22.29
C LEU A 140 23.17 -6.93 -22.62
N GLN A 141 24.40 -6.75 -22.10
CA GLN A 141 25.50 -7.71 -22.27
C GLN A 141 25.25 -9.05 -21.56
N SER A 142 24.48 -9.08 -20.46
CA SER A 142 24.08 -10.33 -19.81
C SER A 142 22.88 -11.01 -20.49
N THR A 143 22.16 -10.30 -21.35
CA THR A 143 20.93 -10.79 -21.99
C THR A 143 21.12 -11.17 -23.46
N PHE A 144 22.03 -10.46 -24.14
CA PHE A 144 22.29 -10.60 -25.57
C PHE A 144 23.79 -10.61 -25.85
N CYS A 145 24.20 -11.33 -26.88
CA CYS A 145 25.57 -11.29 -27.40
C CYS A 145 25.92 -9.88 -27.91
N GLY A 146 27.19 -9.49 -27.76
CA GLY A 146 27.73 -8.22 -28.27
C GLY A 146 27.97 -7.16 -27.19
N THR A 147 28.41 -5.99 -27.64
CA THR A 147 28.78 -4.86 -26.78
C THR A 147 27.77 -3.73 -26.93
N TYR A 148 27.34 -3.20 -25.81
CA TYR A 148 26.32 -2.15 -25.73
C TYR A 148 26.90 -0.90 -25.07
N PHE A 149 26.59 0.27 -25.62
CA PHE A 149 26.98 1.56 -25.03
C PHE A 149 25.81 2.53 -25.03
N GLY A 150 25.64 3.22 -23.91
CA GLY A 150 24.60 4.22 -23.71
C GLY A 150 25.13 5.63 -23.90
N ASN A 151 24.28 6.52 -24.42
CA ASN A 151 24.48 7.97 -24.41
C ASN A 151 23.19 8.70 -24.07
N VAL A 152 23.30 10.02 -23.87
CA VAL A 152 22.16 10.91 -23.66
C VAL A 152 22.20 12.01 -24.72
N LYS A 153 21.03 12.35 -25.25
CA LYS A 153 20.81 13.45 -26.20
C LYS A 153 19.76 14.40 -25.63
N ILE A 154 20.10 15.67 -25.50
CA ILE A 154 19.19 16.68 -24.97
C ILE A 154 18.41 17.33 -26.12
N VAL A 155 17.09 17.38 -25.98
CA VAL A 155 16.18 18.02 -26.95
C VAL A 155 15.15 18.91 -26.24
N GLU A 156 14.62 19.89 -26.96
CA GLU A 156 13.41 20.59 -26.52
C GLU A 156 12.20 19.67 -26.73
N LYS A 157 11.78 19.00 -25.65
CA LYS A 157 10.51 18.25 -25.66
C LYS A 157 9.36 19.26 -25.53
N GLN A 158 8.49 19.36 -26.53
CA GLN A 158 7.15 19.88 -26.30
C GLN A 158 6.44 18.83 -25.43
N ARG A 159 6.46 19.03 -24.11
CA ARG A 159 5.55 18.30 -23.25
C ARG A 159 4.15 18.66 -23.75
N GLU A 160 3.40 17.67 -24.24
CA GLU A 160 1.99 17.65 -23.88
C GLU A 160 2.01 17.86 -22.38
N ALA A 161 1.49 19.00 -21.93
CA ALA A 161 1.32 19.21 -20.52
C ALA A 161 0.67 17.91 -20.03
N LEU A 162 1.38 17.16 -19.18
CA LEU A 162 0.70 16.53 -18.08
C LEU A 162 -0.17 17.68 -17.60
N GLU A 163 -1.49 17.57 -17.76
CA GLU A 163 -2.37 18.33 -16.92
C GLU A 163 -1.78 18.04 -15.54
N GLU A 164 -1.00 18.99 -15.01
CA GLU A 164 -0.88 19.15 -13.59
C GLU A 164 -2.36 19.20 -13.23
N GLU A 165 -2.89 18.05 -12.78
CA GLU A 165 -4.05 18.09 -11.93
C GLU A 165 -3.54 18.96 -10.81
N ILE A 166 -3.86 20.25 -10.91
CA ILE A 166 -4.20 21.05 -9.77
C ILE A 166 -5.15 20.12 -9.04
N ILE A 167 -4.62 19.40 -8.05
CA ILE A 167 -5.42 18.85 -6.97
C ILE A 167 -6.22 20.08 -6.58
N GLU A 168 -7.50 20.15 -7.02
CA GLU A 168 -8.32 21.35 -6.91
C GLU A 168 -8.12 21.83 -5.49
N ASP A 169 -7.40 22.96 -5.40
CA ASP A 169 -6.77 23.50 -4.20
C ASP A 169 -7.71 23.20 -3.04
N ALA A 170 -7.33 22.25 -2.18
CA ALA A 170 -8.21 21.51 -1.29
C ALA A 170 -9.22 22.48 -0.70
N ALA A 171 -10.41 22.57 -1.32
CA ALA A 171 -11.30 23.69 -1.05
C ALA A 171 -11.54 23.64 0.44
N ALA A 172 -11.13 24.71 1.15
CA ALA A 172 -11.00 24.71 2.60
C ALA A 172 -12.17 23.94 3.21
N PRO A 173 -11.92 22.92 4.05
CA PRO A 173 -12.90 21.93 4.43
C PRO A 173 -14.20 22.65 4.77
N LYS A 174 -15.25 22.41 3.98
CA LYS A 174 -16.52 23.09 4.12
C LYS A 174 -17.09 22.67 5.48
N ILE A 175 -16.89 23.50 6.50
CA ILE A 175 -17.43 23.28 7.85
C ILE A 175 -18.95 23.29 7.71
N ARG A 176 -19.57 22.14 7.85
CA ARG A 176 -21.02 22.02 7.77
C ARG A 176 -21.63 22.48 9.08
N VAL A 177 -22.82 23.02 8.99
CA VAL A 177 -23.62 23.41 10.14
C VAL A 177 -25.07 22.99 9.97
N PHE A 178 -25.77 22.76 11.07
CA PHE A 178 -27.20 22.50 11.09
C PHE A 178 -27.89 23.39 12.14
N PRO A 179 -29.19 23.72 11.96
CA PRO A 179 -29.89 24.60 12.88
C PRO A 179 -30.11 23.93 14.25
N VAL A 180 -29.94 24.70 15.32
CA VAL A 180 -30.24 24.28 16.69
C VAL A 180 -31.72 24.53 16.97
N MET A 181 -32.42 23.50 17.41
CA MET A 181 -33.85 23.54 17.72
C MET A 181 -34.10 23.52 19.23
N ASN A 182 -35.27 24.02 19.65
CA ASN A 182 -35.74 23.96 21.04
C ASN A 182 -34.75 24.54 22.06
N PHE A 183 -34.06 25.63 21.70
CA PHE A 183 -33.08 26.25 22.58
C PHE A 183 -33.73 26.70 23.90
N LYS A 184 -33.08 26.35 25.02
CA LYS A 184 -33.46 26.84 26.34
C LYS A 184 -32.23 27.08 27.20
N LYS A 185 -32.11 28.30 27.71
CA LYS A 185 -30.97 28.73 28.52
C LYS A 185 -30.81 27.87 29.79
N LEU A 186 -29.58 27.44 30.03
CA LEU A 186 -29.12 26.81 31.26
C LEU A 186 -27.92 27.56 31.84
N ASP A 187 -26.85 27.76 31.06
CA ASP A 187 -25.66 28.54 31.45
C ASP A 187 -25.54 29.91 30.73
N GLY A 188 -26.47 30.20 29.83
CA GLY A 188 -26.76 31.54 29.34
C GLY A 188 -25.91 31.96 28.14
N SER A 189 -25.83 31.12 27.10
CA SER A 189 -25.21 31.55 25.84
C SER A 189 -25.89 32.80 25.27
N GLU A 190 -25.06 33.79 24.95
CA GLU A 190 -25.44 35.01 24.24
C GLU A 190 -24.38 35.30 23.16
N PRO A 191 -24.81 35.55 21.91
CA PRO A 191 -26.18 35.37 21.41
C PRO A 191 -26.65 33.90 21.47
N GLU A 192 -27.97 33.66 21.36
CA GLU A 192 -28.53 32.31 21.24
C GLU A 192 -27.90 31.57 20.05
N PRO A 193 -27.33 30.37 20.24
CA PRO A 193 -26.74 29.61 19.15
C PRO A 193 -27.83 29.18 18.15
N LYS A 194 -27.75 29.71 16.94
CA LYS A 194 -28.69 29.36 15.86
C LYS A 194 -28.27 28.12 15.09
N TYR A 195 -26.97 27.85 15.06
CA TYR A 195 -26.37 26.77 14.29
C TYR A 195 -25.32 26.04 15.12
N ALA A 196 -25.23 24.74 14.92
CA ALA A 196 -24.19 23.88 15.44
C ALA A 196 -23.36 23.31 14.29
N THR A 197 -22.06 23.26 14.48
CA THR A 197 -21.12 22.53 13.64
C THR A 197 -21.29 21.04 13.84
N TYR A 198 -21.17 20.28 12.75
CA TYR A 198 -21.16 18.82 12.81
C TYR A 198 -19.94 18.33 13.59
N ILE A 199 -20.12 17.38 14.50
CA ILE A 199 -19.03 16.85 15.33
C ILE A 199 -17.95 16.20 14.47
N ALA A 200 -18.32 15.55 13.36
CA ALA A 200 -17.37 14.99 12.39
C ALA A 200 -16.47 16.04 11.73
N ASP A 201 -16.86 17.32 11.73
CA ASP A 201 -16.09 18.41 11.12
C ASP A 201 -15.23 19.14 12.17
N CYS A 202 -15.18 18.66 13.42
CA CYS A 202 -14.44 19.26 14.54
C CYS A 202 -13.12 18.51 14.83
N ASN A 203 -12.28 18.32 13.81
CA ASN A 203 -11.02 17.58 13.89
C ASN A 203 -9.76 18.48 13.90
N SER A 204 -9.92 19.79 14.07
CA SER A 204 -8.82 20.75 14.21
C SER A 204 -9.01 21.65 15.42
N GLN A 205 -7.96 22.37 15.83
CA GLN A 205 -8.10 23.40 16.84
C GLN A 205 -9.00 24.52 16.31
N ALA A 206 -9.95 24.95 17.13
CA ALA A 206 -10.90 25.99 16.77
C ALA A 206 -11.49 26.62 18.03
N GLU A 207 -11.66 27.94 18.02
CA GLU A 207 -12.23 28.68 19.14
C GLU A 207 -13.72 28.95 18.93
N ASN A 208 -14.48 28.99 20.02
CA ASN A 208 -15.90 29.35 20.06
C ASN A 208 -16.79 28.52 19.10
N VAL A 209 -16.44 27.25 18.91
CA VAL A 209 -17.25 26.31 18.13
C VAL A 209 -18.52 25.98 18.91
N CYS A 210 -19.64 25.90 18.20
CA CYS A 210 -20.90 25.44 18.76
C CYS A 210 -21.21 24.04 18.25
N ILE A 211 -21.49 23.10 19.14
CA ILE A 211 -21.95 21.74 18.79
C ILE A 211 -23.27 21.45 19.49
N CYS A 212 -24.12 20.64 18.87
CA CYS A 212 -25.39 20.21 19.43
C CYS A 212 -25.52 18.70 19.30
N GLY A 213 -25.89 18.02 20.37
CA GLY A 213 -25.94 16.57 20.36
C GLY A 213 -26.57 15.97 21.61
N ARG A 214 -26.77 14.65 21.56
CA ARG A 214 -27.25 13.85 22.68
C ARG A 214 -26.08 13.47 23.58
N ILE A 215 -26.29 13.55 24.89
CA ILE A 215 -25.34 13.07 25.89
C ILE A 215 -25.32 11.53 25.83
N LEU A 216 -24.18 10.96 25.44
CA LEU A 216 -23.94 9.52 25.56
C LEU A 216 -23.52 9.15 26.98
N ASN A 217 -22.67 9.97 27.59
CA ASN A 217 -22.17 9.75 28.95
C ASN A 217 -21.87 11.10 29.62
N ILE A 218 -22.07 11.19 30.92
CA ILE A 218 -21.72 12.36 31.72
C ILE A 218 -21.18 11.90 33.08
N ASN A 219 -19.94 12.31 33.39
CA ASN A 219 -19.24 11.92 34.60
C ASN A 219 -18.80 13.15 35.38
N ARG A 220 -19.23 13.25 36.63
CA ARG A 220 -18.69 14.23 37.59
C ARG A 220 -17.33 13.77 38.08
N ARG A 221 -16.34 14.66 38.02
CA ARG A 221 -14.94 14.39 38.38
C ARG A 221 -14.34 15.55 39.16
N GLU A 222 -13.21 15.29 39.80
CA GLU A 222 -12.43 16.31 40.50
C GLU A 222 -11.06 16.46 39.83
N SER A 223 -10.65 17.70 39.60
CA SER A 223 -9.32 17.99 39.04
C SER A 223 -8.23 17.81 40.10
N LYS A 224 -6.96 17.72 39.69
CA LYS A 224 -5.81 17.67 40.61
C LYS A 224 -5.76 18.84 41.61
N LYS A 225 -6.45 19.95 41.31
CA LYS A 225 -6.54 21.14 42.17
C LYS A 225 -7.82 21.17 43.03
N GLY A 226 -8.56 20.06 43.11
CA GLY A 226 -9.81 19.96 43.90
C GLY A 226 -11.03 20.63 43.27
N LYS A 227 -10.91 21.17 42.05
CA LYS A 227 -12.03 21.80 41.34
C LYS A 227 -12.87 20.74 40.64
N GLU A 228 -14.17 20.74 40.92
CA GLU A 228 -15.15 19.89 40.25
C GLU A 228 -15.33 20.25 38.78
N TYR A 229 -15.46 19.23 37.93
CA TYR A 229 -15.79 19.35 36.52
C TYR A 229 -16.62 18.16 36.03
N TYR A 230 -17.24 18.34 34.86
CA TYR A 230 -17.99 17.31 34.16
C TYR A 230 -17.22 16.89 32.91
N SER A 231 -17.09 15.58 32.71
CA SER A 231 -16.64 14.97 31.45
C SER A 231 -17.86 14.44 30.72
N ILE A 232 -18.22 15.08 29.61
CA ILE A 232 -19.46 14.86 28.88
C ILE A 232 -19.12 14.33 27.49
N THR A 233 -19.62 13.16 27.12
CA THR A 233 -19.52 12.64 25.75
C THR A 233 -20.80 12.95 25.00
N LEU A 234 -20.67 13.64 23.86
CA LEU A 234 -21.77 14.06 23.00
C LEU A 234 -21.68 13.37 21.64
N THR A 235 -22.84 13.14 21.03
CA THR A 235 -22.97 12.69 19.64
C THR A 235 -24.07 13.43 18.91
N ASP A 236 -23.85 13.71 17.63
CA ASP A 236 -24.81 14.26 16.67
C ASP A 236 -25.09 13.24 15.55
N ASP A 237 -24.78 11.97 15.80
CA ASP A 237 -24.83 10.85 14.86
C ASP A 237 -23.79 10.90 13.71
N THR A 238 -22.95 11.94 13.64
CA THR A 238 -21.78 11.98 12.74
C THR A 238 -20.47 11.64 13.43
N GLY A 239 -20.40 11.86 14.74
CA GLY A 239 -19.22 11.55 15.52
C GLY A 239 -19.48 11.58 17.02
N ASN A 240 -18.43 11.34 17.78
CA ASN A 240 -18.44 11.42 19.24
C ASN A 240 -17.36 12.39 19.69
N VAL A 241 -17.70 13.32 20.58
CA VAL A 241 -16.73 14.24 21.18
C VAL A 241 -16.84 14.20 22.69
N ARG A 242 -15.69 14.14 23.37
CA ARG A 242 -15.60 14.31 24.81
C ARG A 242 -15.30 15.77 25.12
N GLY A 243 -16.21 16.41 25.84
CA GLY A 243 -16.03 17.76 26.35
C GLY A 243 -15.79 17.80 27.86
N VAL A 244 -14.99 18.78 28.29
CA VAL A 244 -14.73 19.09 29.69
C VAL A 244 -15.43 20.39 30.03
N TYR A 245 -16.26 20.39 31.08
CA TYR A 245 -17.01 21.56 31.51
C TYR A 245 -16.83 21.84 32.99
N PHE A 246 -16.54 23.09 33.33
CA PHE A 246 -16.48 23.56 34.71
C PHE A 246 -17.71 24.40 35.04
N PRO A 247 -18.67 23.90 35.84
CA PRO A 247 -19.91 24.60 36.12
C PRO A 247 -19.67 25.89 36.91
N LYS A 248 -20.48 26.91 36.62
CA LYS A 248 -20.55 28.11 37.46
C LYS A 248 -21.37 27.81 38.71
N LYS A 249 -21.07 28.50 39.82
CA LYS A 249 -21.84 28.35 41.07
C LYS A 249 -23.35 28.56 40.88
N SER A 250 -23.73 29.50 40.00
CA SER A 250 -25.12 29.82 39.70
C SER A 250 -25.88 28.75 38.89
N THR A 251 -25.16 27.83 38.24
CA THR A 251 -25.75 26.85 37.30
C THR A 251 -25.43 25.40 37.66
N ALA A 252 -24.59 25.16 38.68
CA ALA A 252 -24.17 23.84 39.14
C ALA A 252 -25.33 22.88 39.42
N GLU A 253 -26.38 23.31 40.13
CA GLU A 253 -27.54 22.46 40.44
C GLU A 253 -28.31 22.02 39.18
N LYS A 254 -28.39 22.89 38.17
CA LYS A 254 -29.06 22.59 36.89
C LYS A 254 -28.21 21.64 36.05
N ILE A 255 -26.89 21.85 36.02
CA ILE A 255 -25.94 20.98 35.32
C ILE A 255 -25.94 19.57 35.91
N ALA A 256 -26.04 19.45 37.24
CA ALA A 256 -26.09 18.16 37.93
C ALA A 256 -27.33 17.31 37.57
N GLN A 257 -28.36 17.90 36.96
CA GLN A 257 -29.57 17.20 36.50
C GLN A 257 -29.44 16.66 35.06
N LEU A 258 -28.37 17.00 34.34
CA LEU A 258 -28.12 16.44 33.01
C LEU A 258 -27.78 14.94 33.11
N ALA A 259 -28.36 14.15 32.20
CA ALA A 259 -28.21 12.71 32.18
C ALA A 259 -28.02 12.21 30.73
N PRO A 260 -27.51 10.99 30.53
CA PRO A 260 -27.47 10.36 29.21
C PRO A 260 -28.85 10.38 28.53
N GLY A 261 -28.87 10.63 27.22
CA GLY A 261 -30.07 10.80 26.42
C GLY A 261 -30.59 12.23 26.33
N ALA A 262 -30.20 13.14 27.22
CA ALA A 262 -30.56 14.56 27.09
C ALA A 262 -29.83 15.20 25.90
N SER A 263 -30.53 16.07 25.17
CA SER A 263 -29.94 16.88 24.09
C SER A 263 -29.51 18.24 24.63
N ILE A 264 -28.26 18.60 24.35
CA ILE A 264 -27.68 19.88 24.75
C ILE A 264 -26.97 20.54 23.58
N VAL A 265 -26.81 21.85 23.69
CA VAL A 265 -25.93 22.65 22.83
C VAL A 265 -24.81 23.23 23.69
N CYS A 266 -23.59 23.11 23.19
CA CYS A 266 -22.39 23.53 23.88
C CYS A 266 -21.62 24.51 23.00
N THR A 267 -21.09 25.57 23.61
CA THR A 267 -20.11 26.46 22.97
C THR A 267 -18.79 26.39 23.73
N GLY A 268 -17.68 26.26 23.02
CA GLY A 268 -16.38 26.03 23.61
C GLY A 268 -15.25 26.07 22.60
N ASP A 269 -14.07 25.62 23.02
CA ASP A 269 -12.87 25.59 22.18
C ASP A 269 -12.39 24.15 22.01
N PHE A 270 -12.02 23.80 20.78
CA PHE A 270 -11.26 22.61 20.47
C PHE A 270 -9.78 22.93 20.62
N GLU A 271 -9.14 22.35 21.63
CA GLU A 271 -7.75 22.59 21.99
C GLU A 271 -6.95 21.29 21.97
N LEU A 272 -5.66 21.37 21.61
CA LEU A 272 -4.75 20.24 21.75
C LEU A 272 -4.35 20.08 23.22
N PHE A 273 -4.68 18.93 23.80
CA PHE A 273 -4.27 18.53 25.15
C PHE A 273 -3.61 17.14 25.10
N ASN A 274 -2.31 17.07 25.44
CA ASN A 274 -1.51 15.85 25.33
C ASN A 274 -1.64 15.16 23.96
N GLY A 275 -1.55 15.92 22.86
CA GLY A 275 -1.68 15.36 21.50
C GLY A 275 -3.10 14.98 21.07
N ASN A 276 -4.11 15.19 21.92
CA ASN A 276 -5.52 14.90 21.63
C ASN A 276 -6.30 16.20 21.49
N ILE A 277 -7.24 16.25 20.54
CA ILE A 277 -8.23 17.33 20.51
C ILE A 277 -9.23 17.12 21.64
N SER A 278 -9.29 18.09 22.54
CA SER A 278 -10.21 18.13 23.67
C SER A 278 -11.14 19.32 23.50
N TYR A 279 -12.43 19.11 23.75
CA TYR A 279 -13.41 20.20 23.68
C TYR A 279 -13.59 20.84 25.06
N SER A 280 -13.01 22.01 25.26
CA SER A 280 -13.15 22.82 26.47
C SER A 280 -14.46 23.59 26.41
N ILE A 281 -15.50 23.07 27.07
CA ILE A 281 -16.84 23.66 27.03
C ILE A 281 -16.85 24.93 27.90
N LYS A 282 -17.24 26.06 27.30
CA LYS A 282 -17.41 27.35 28.00
C LYS A 282 -18.86 27.56 28.47
N LYS A 283 -19.83 27.10 27.67
CA LYS A 283 -21.26 27.30 27.92
C LYS A 283 -22.04 26.03 27.55
N ILE A 284 -23.05 25.71 28.35
CA ILE A 284 -23.99 24.60 28.11
C ILE A 284 -25.42 25.14 28.22
N ASP A 285 -26.24 24.85 27.22
CA ASP A 285 -27.67 25.13 27.21
C ASP A 285 -28.42 23.91 26.64
N TYR A 286 -29.75 23.89 26.75
CA TYR A 286 -30.53 22.88 26.05
C TYR A 286 -30.67 23.26 24.58
N GLY A 287 -30.59 22.25 23.72
CA GLY A 287 -30.78 22.38 22.28
C GLY A 287 -30.83 20.99 21.67
N ALA A 288 -31.54 20.86 20.55
CA ALA A 288 -31.72 19.60 19.85
C ALA A 288 -31.44 19.76 18.35
N GLN A 289 -31.16 18.63 17.71
CA GLN A 289 -31.15 18.52 16.26
C GLN A 289 -32.58 18.71 15.70
N PRO A 290 -32.73 19.05 14.41
CA PRO A 290 -34.02 19.04 13.73
C PRO A 290 -34.76 17.71 13.85
N GLU A 291 -36.10 17.75 13.81
CA GLU A 291 -36.89 16.53 13.74
C GLU A 291 -36.60 15.77 12.44
N GLY A 292 -36.39 14.46 12.53
CA GLY A 292 -36.00 13.64 11.37
C GLY A 292 -34.60 13.95 10.83
N PHE A 293 -33.71 14.50 11.66
CA PHE A 293 -32.35 14.83 11.26
C PHE A 293 -31.63 13.62 10.66
N VAL A 294 -31.24 13.76 9.39
CA VAL A 294 -30.31 12.87 8.71
C VAL A 294 -29.07 13.71 8.45
N PRO A 295 -27.91 13.34 9.03
CA PRO A 295 -26.70 14.09 8.79
C PRO A 295 -26.39 14.22 7.30
N GLU A 296 -26.04 15.43 6.86
CA GLU A 296 -25.39 15.60 5.56
C GLU A 296 -24.14 14.69 5.55
N LYS A 297 -23.79 14.11 4.40
CA LYS A 297 -22.49 13.44 4.23
C LYS A 297 -21.53 14.40 3.55
N LEU A 298 -20.26 14.40 3.96
CA LEU A 298 -19.25 15.12 3.20
C LEU A 298 -19.17 14.47 1.82
N PRO A 299 -19.08 15.25 0.72
CA PRO A 299 -18.85 14.66 -0.59
C PRO A 299 -17.46 14.00 -0.58
N GLY A 300 -17.37 12.75 -1.01
CA GLY A 300 -16.09 12.07 -1.19
C GLY A 300 -15.25 12.73 -2.28
N ARG A 301 -13.93 12.65 -2.15
CA ARG A 301 -13.04 12.90 -3.28
C ARG A 301 -13.33 11.86 -4.36
N LYS A 302 -13.17 12.29 -5.62
CA LYS A 302 -13.24 11.35 -6.76
C LYS A 302 -12.03 10.42 -6.70
N VAL A 303 -12.18 9.23 -7.26
CA VAL A 303 -11.05 8.32 -7.47
C VAL A 303 -9.99 9.05 -8.31
N PRO A 304 -8.72 9.11 -7.87
CA PRO A 304 -7.65 9.73 -8.64
C PRO A 304 -7.51 9.12 -10.03
N LYS A 305 -7.24 9.96 -11.05
CA LYS A 305 -7.06 9.47 -12.42
C LYS A 305 -5.76 8.66 -12.59
N GLY A 306 -4.71 9.01 -11.85
CA GLY A 306 -3.40 8.37 -11.87
C GLY A 306 -2.90 8.00 -10.47
N TYR A 307 -1.79 7.26 -10.44
CA TYR A 307 -0.98 7.08 -9.24
C TYR A 307 0.10 8.18 -9.21
N HIS A 308 0.46 8.68 -8.03
CA HIS A 308 1.39 9.80 -7.90
C HIS A 308 2.61 9.50 -7.03
N HIS A 309 2.43 8.74 -5.94
CA HIS A 309 3.48 8.47 -4.95
C HIS A 309 3.79 6.99 -4.83
N VAL A 310 2.76 6.14 -4.84
CA VAL A 310 2.87 4.69 -4.73
C VAL A 310 2.30 4.06 -5.99
N PHE A 311 3.20 3.52 -6.81
CA PHE A 311 2.86 2.88 -8.08
C PHE A 311 2.77 1.38 -7.87
N PRO A 312 1.62 0.75 -8.21
CA PRO A 312 1.53 -0.71 -8.18
C PRO A 312 2.56 -1.35 -9.12
N GLU A 313 3.21 -2.41 -8.64
CA GLU A 313 4.15 -3.22 -9.40
C GLU A 313 3.45 -4.48 -9.90
N PRO A 314 3.67 -4.93 -11.14
CA PRO A 314 3.24 -6.26 -11.57
C PRO A 314 3.80 -7.33 -10.61
N TYR A 315 2.96 -8.26 -10.20
CA TYR A 315 3.34 -9.35 -9.31
C TYR A 315 2.96 -10.69 -9.94
N GLU A 316 3.91 -11.62 -9.98
CA GLU A 316 3.70 -13.01 -10.36
C GLU A 316 4.18 -13.91 -9.22
N ASP A 317 3.29 -14.77 -8.72
CA ASP A 317 3.65 -15.73 -7.69
C ASP A 317 4.33 -16.96 -8.31
N TYR A 318 5.66 -17.03 -8.20
CA TYR A 318 6.44 -18.17 -8.70
C TYR A 318 6.36 -19.40 -7.79
N THR A 319 5.70 -19.33 -6.63
CA THR A 319 5.48 -20.49 -5.75
C THR A 319 4.36 -21.41 -6.30
N GLN A 320 4.77 -22.26 -7.24
CA GLN A 320 4.17 -23.52 -7.67
C GLN A 320 2.66 -23.73 -7.42
N SER A 321 1.89 -23.67 -8.50
CA SER A 321 0.83 -24.65 -8.76
C SER A 321 0.70 -24.87 -10.27
N GLY A 322 0.59 -26.12 -10.70
CA GLY A 322 0.66 -26.49 -12.12
C GLY A 322 -0.54 -25.95 -12.89
N PHE A 323 -0.46 -26.02 -14.22
CA PHE A 323 -1.52 -25.74 -15.20
C PHE A 323 -2.91 -26.38 -14.89
N PHE A 324 -3.00 -27.27 -13.91
CA PHE A 324 -4.20 -27.95 -13.45
C PHE A 324 -4.88 -27.33 -12.21
N ASP A 325 -4.21 -26.47 -11.43
CA ASP A 325 -4.79 -25.86 -10.22
C ASP A 325 -5.70 -24.65 -10.53
N ASP A 326 -5.43 -23.93 -11.62
CA ASP A 326 -6.27 -22.83 -12.13
C ASP A 326 -7.68 -23.28 -12.57
N LEU A 327 -7.83 -24.57 -12.91
CA LEU A 327 -9.10 -25.14 -13.35
C LEU A 327 -10.10 -25.37 -12.20
N GLU A 328 -9.67 -25.30 -10.94
CA GLU A 328 -10.49 -25.68 -9.77
C GLU A 328 -10.96 -24.50 -8.89
N LEU A 329 -10.59 -23.26 -9.19
CA LEU A 329 -11.04 -22.12 -8.38
C LEU A 329 -12.55 -21.84 -8.57
N PRO A 330 -13.30 -21.54 -7.49
CA PRO A 330 -14.71 -21.18 -7.57
C PRO A 330 -14.98 -20.02 -8.55
N ALA A 331 -16.10 -20.11 -9.29
CA ALA A 331 -16.42 -19.13 -10.32
C ALA A 331 -16.62 -17.71 -9.78
N ASP A 332 -17.17 -17.59 -8.57
CA ASP A 332 -17.38 -16.30 -7.89
C ASP A 332 -16.06 -15.66 -7.42
N LEU A 333 -15.06 -16.45 -7.03
CA LEU A 333 -13.71 -15.97 -6.77
C LEU A 333 -13.03 -15.43 -8.04
N LYS A 334 -13.26 -16.06 -9.20
CA LYS A 334 -12.68 -15.61 -10.48
C LYS A 334 -13.37 -14.38 -11.05
N ALA A 335 -14.66 -14.22 -10.80
CA ALA A 335 -15.48 -13.14 -11.37
C ALA A 335 -15.29 -11.79 -10.66
N GLN A 336 -14.71 -11.77 -9.46
CA GLN A 336 -14.53 -10.58 -8.64
C GLN A 336 -13.05 -10.23 -8.50
N THR A 337 -12.75 -8.93 -8.38
CA THR A 337 -11.41 -8.44 -8.04
C THR A 337 -11.34 -8.15 -6.55
N PHE A 338 -10.23 -8.56 -5.94
CA PHE A 338 -9.97 -8.35 -4.53
C PHE A 338 -8.68 -7.54 -4.36
N VAL A 339 -8.64 -6.73 -3.32
CA VAL A 339 -7.39 -6.21 -2.77
C VAL A 339 -7.25 -6.78 -1.38
N VAL A 340 -6.22 -7.62 -1.20
CA VAL A 340 -5.84 -8.13 0.10
C VAL A 340 -4.81 -7.18 0.67
N PHE A 341 -5.01 -6.68 1.89
CA PHE A 341 -4.14 -5.68 2.48
C PHE A 341 -3.90 -5.95 3.96
N ASP A 342 -2.79 -5.41 4.44
CA ASP A 342 -2.35 -5.41 5.82
C ASP A 342 -1.60 -4.10 6.10
N ILE A 343 -1.55 -3.67 7.36
CA ILE A 343 -0.90 -2.42 7.76
C ILE A 343 -0.08 -2.60 9.02
N GLU A 344 1.00 -1.83 9.13
CA GLU A 344 1.71 -1.64 10.39
C GLU A 344 1.38 -0.27 10.97
N THR A 345 1.30 -0.19 12.31
CA THR A 345 0.81 1.01 13.01
C THR A 345 1.65 1.34 14.24
N THR A 346 1.55 2.59 14.72
CA THR A 346 2.23 3.02 15.96
C THR A 346 1.60 2.49 17.25
N GLY A 347 0.51 1.72 17.15
CA GLY A 347 -0.25 1.20 18.28
C GLY A 347 -1.61 0.63 17.87
N LEU A 348 -2.43 0.23 18.85
CA LEU A 348 -3.67 -0.51 18.60
C LEU A 348 -4.94 0.36 18.63
N ASN A 349 -4.82 1.66 18.93
CA ASN A 349 -5.97 2.53 19.06
C ASN A 349 -6.47 3.00 17.69
N SER A 350 -7.46 2.29 17.14
CA SER A 350 -8.14 2.63 15.90
C SER A 350 -9.42 3.47 16.08
N SER A 351 -9.68 4.01 17.27
CA SER A 351 -10.92 4.72 17.57
C SER A 351 -10.71 6.07 18.26
N PRO A 352 -11.26 7.17 17.70
CA PRO A 352 -11.18 8.49 18.33
C PRO A 352 -11.93 8.55 19.68
N ALA A 353 -12.88 7.64 19.93
CA ALA A 353 -13.60 7.59 21.21
C ALA A 353 -12.69 7.16 22.39
N SER A 354 -11.61 6.44 22.09
CA SER A 354 -10.65 5.92 23.06
C SER A 354 -9.42 6.81 23.25
N GLY A 355 -9.24 7.82 22.40
CA GLY A 355 -8.09 8.73 22.38
C GLY A 355 -7.58 8.96 20.96
N LYS A 356 -6.39 9.55 20.83
CA LYS A 356 -5.69 9.77 19.56
C LYS A 356 -5.54 8.45 18.82
N VAL A 357 -6.02 8.41 17.58
CA VAL A 357 -5.86 7.25 16.71
C VAL A 357 -4.36 7.09 16.38
N ASP A 358 -3.87 5.86 16.52
CA ASP A 358 -2.49 5.51 16.19
C ASP A 358 -2.25 5.61 14.67
N ARG A 359 -1.04 5.99 14.27
CA ARG A 359 -0.68 6.25 12.87
C ARG A 359 -0.39 4.95 12.12
N ILE A 360 -0.76 4.92 10.84
CA ILE A 360 -0.28 3.91 9.89
C ILE A 360 1.15 4.29 9.49
N ILE A 361 2.06 3.32 9.50
CA ILE A 361 3.50 3.49 9.18
C ILE A 361 3.96 2.60 8.02
N GLU A 362 3.23 1.54 7.70
CA GLU A 362 3.42 0.75 6.48
C GLU A 362 2.06 0.29 5.98
N ILE A 363 1.89 0.23 4.66
CA ILE A 363 0.78 -0.45 4.01
C ILE A 363 1.31 -1.42 2.97
N GLY A 364 0.81 -2.65 3.01
CA GLY A 364 1.09 -3.68 2.03
C GLY A 364 -0.20 -4.24 1.48
N ALA A 365 -0.28 -4.39 0.17
CA ALA A 365 -1.44 -4.95 -0.48
C ALA A 365 -1.09 -5.71 -1.75
N VAL A 366 -1.93 -6.67 -2.09
CA VAL A 366 -1.87 -7.44 -3.33
C VAL A 366 -3.24 -7.43 -4.00
N LYS A 367 -3.26 -7.15 -5.29
CA LYS A 367 -4.48 -7.27 -6.09
C LYS A 367 -4.63 -8.70 -6.58
N MET A 368 -5.84 -9.23 -6.45
CA MET A 368 -6.23 -10.52 -7.01
C MET A 368 -7.26 -10.34 -8.12
N GLN A 369 -6.93 -10.78 -9.33
CA GLN A 369 -7.79 -10.74 -10.51
C GLN A 369 -7.88 -12.11 -11.15
N GLY A 370 -9.09 -12.57 -11.48
CA GLY A 370 -9.29 -13.90 -12.06
C GLY A 370 -8.88 -15.05 -11.13
N GLY A 371 -8.76 -14.79 -9.83
CA GLY A 371 -8.23 -15.73 -8.84
C GLY A 371 -6.71 -15.66 -8.62
N ASN A 372 -5.97 -14.89 -9.42
CA ASN A 372 -4.51 -14.81 -9.38
C ASN A 372 -4.04 -13.50 -8.74
N MET A 373 -2.92 -13.52 -8.02
CA MET A 373 -2.24 -12.32 -7.52
C MET A 373 -1.53 -11.63 -8.69
N THR A 374 -1.88 -10.38 -8.99
CA THR A 374 -1.44 -9.70 -10.23
C THR A 374 -0.63 -8.43 -10.01
N GLU A 375 -0.86 -7.73 -8.89
CA GLU A 375 -0.19 -6.45 -8.61
C GLU A 375 0.16 -6.35 -7.13
N LYS A 376 1.33 -5.80 -6.83
CA LYS A 376 1.81 -5.43 -5.51
C LYS A 376 1.67 -3.93 -5.31
N PHE A 377 1.17 -3.53 -4.14
CA PHE A 377 1.18 -2.15 -3.65
C PHE A 377 1.85 -2.16 -2.28
N SER A 378 2.92 -1.40 -2.08
CA SER A 378 3.67 -1.41 -0.83
C SER A 378 4.28 -0.03 -0.59
N SER A 379 4.14 0.50 0.62
CA SER A 379 4.75 1.78 0.96
C SER A 379 4.96 1.93 2.47
N PHE A 380 6.08 2.54 2.85
CA PHE A 380 6.21 3.16 4.16
C PHE A 380 5.47 4.50 4.17
N ILE A 381 5.03 4.93 5.35
CA ILE A 381 4.29 6.18 5.54
C ILE A 381 5.04 7.05 6.55
N ALA A 382 5.22 8.33 6.22
CA ALA A 382 5.94 9.26 7.07
C ALA A 382 5.32 9.34 8.48
N CYS A 383 6.17 9.15 9.49
CA CYS A 383 5.82 9.36 10.88
C CYS A 383 6.71 10.44 11.49
N PRO A 384 6.14 11.61 11.85
CA PRO A 384 6.91 12.70 12.48
C PRO A 384 7.23 12.43 13.96
N GLU A 385 6.62 11.41 14.55
CA GLU A 385 6.78 11.03 15.95
C GLU A 385 7.70 9.81 16.07
N LYS A 386 8.53 9.79 17.12
CA LYS A 386 9.42 8.66 17.38
C LYS A 386 8.63 7.38 17.66
N LEU A 387 8.99 6.30 17.00
CA LEU A 387 8.36 5.00 17.22
C LEU A 387 8.60 4.47 18.64
N PRO A 388 7.55 3.98 19.33
CA PRO A 388 7.72 3.29 20.60
C PRO A 388 8.60 2.05 20.44
N PRO A 389 9.53 1.74 21.38
CA PRO A 389 10.43 0.59 21.25
C PRO A 389 9.73 -0.75 21.03
N ASN A 390 8.54 -0.94 21.62
CA ASN A 390 7.75 -2.15 21.44
C ASN A 390 7.14 -2.28 20.03
N ILE A 391 6.94 -1.17 19.30
CA ILE A 391 6.49 -1.20 17.91
C ILE A 391 7.67 -1.54 16.99
N VAL A 392 8.84 -0.96 17.25
CA VAL A 392 10.08 -1.31 16.52
C VAL A 392 10.41 -2.79 16.70
N GLU A 393 10.30 -3.33 17.92
CA GLU A 393 10.53 -4.76 18.19
C GLU A 393 9.51 -5.67 17.49
N LEU A 394 8.25 -5.24 17.39
CA LEU A 394 7.18 -6.02 16.77
C LEU A 394 7.28 -6.02 15.25
N THR A 395 7.51 -4.86 14.64
CA THR A 395 7.41 -4.65 13.19
C THR A 395 8.76 -4.70 12.47
N GLY A 396 9.85 -4.50 13.20
CA GLY A 396 11.18 -4.30 12.61
C GLY A 396 11.33 -2.98 11.84
N ILE A 397 10.33 -2.10 11.87
CA ILE A 397 10.38 -0.78 11.24
C ILE A 397 11.07 0.19 12.18
N HIS A 398 12.09 0.88 11.66
CA HIS A 398 12.85 1.89 12.39
C HIS A 398 12.46 3.31 11.96
N ASP A 399 12.74 4.31 12.81
CA ASP A 399 12.44 5.71 12.51
C ASP A 399 13.08 6.13 11.17
N GLU A 400 14.27 5.60 10.84
CA GLU A 400 15.00 5.87 9.61
C GLU A 400 14.29 5.37 8.35
N ASP A 401 13.51 4.29 8.43
CA ASP A 401 12.76 3.72 7.29
C ASP A 401 11.60 4.64 6.87
N LEU A 402 11.15 5.51 7.80
CA LEU A 402 10.02 6.42 7.59
C LEU A 402 10.46 7.82 7.14
N VAL A 403 11.76 8.11 7.15
CA VAL A 403 12.30 9.41 6.73
C VAL A 403 12.22 9.53 5.21
N GLY A 404 11.51 10.55 4.73
CA GLY A 404 11.33 10.81 3.30
C GLY A 404 10.28 9.92 2.63
N ALA A 405 9.60 9.06 3.38
CA ALA A 405 8.40 8.38 2.94
C ALA A 405 7.27 9.39 2.63
N PRO A 406 6.32 9.06 1.74
CA PRO A 406 5.15 9.90 1.47
C PRO A 406 4.26 10.07 2.71
N ASP A 407 3.50 11.17 2.75
CA ASP A 407 2.52 11.41 3.80
C ASP A 407 1.31 10.47 3.65
N ILE A 408 0.58 10.24 4.74
CA ILE A 408 -0.57 9.32 4.76
C ILE A 408 -1.68 9.73 3.78
N GLU A 409 -1.90 11.03 3.53
CA GLU A 409 -2.89 11.50 2.55
C GLU A 409 -2.53 11.03 1.14
N ASP A 410 -1.26 11.16 0.76
CA ASP A 410 -0.75 10.78 -0.56
C ASP A 410 -0.88 9.27 -0.78
N VAL A 411 -0.45 8.48 0.21
CA VAL A 411 -0.55 7.02 0.15
C VAL A 411 -2.01 6.56 0.09
N LEU A 412 -2.91 7.19 0.86
CA LEU A 412 -4.32 6.84 0.82
C LEU A 412 -5.00 7.24 -0.48
N ALA A 413 -4.58 8.32 -1.14
CA ALA A 413 -5.08 8.68 -2.46
C ALA A 413 -4.78 7.56 -3.48
N ASP A 414 -3.53 7.11 -3.52
CA ASP A 414 -3.09 6.03 -4.40
C ASP A 414 -3.72 4.69 -4.01
N PHE A 415 -3.86 4.39 -2.71
CA PHE A 415 -4.52 3.18 -2.24
C PHE A 415 -6.03 3.18 -2.55
N TYR A 416 -6.69 4.33 -2.45
CA TYR A 416 -8.10 4.49 -2.84
C TYR A 416 -8.30 4.20 -4.33
N LYS A 417 -7.36 4.63 -5.18
CA LYS A 417 -7.33 4.23 -6.59
C LYS A 417 -7.08 2.74 -6.78
N PHE A 418 -6.13 2.17 -6.04
CA PHE A 418 -5.79 0.74 -6.12
C PHE A 418 -6.94 -0.19 -5.75
N THR A 419 -7.78 0.24 -4.81
CA THR A 419 -8.92 -0.50 -4.26
C THR A 419 -10.25 -0.20 -4.95
N ASP A 420 -10.29 0.74 -5.91
CA ASP A 420 -11.51 1.12 -6.60
C ASP A 420 -12.18 -0.09 -7.29
N GLY A 421 -13.49 -0.23 -7.08
CA GLY A 421 -14.27 -1.36 -7.59
C GLY A 421 -13.92 -2.75 -7.01
N CYS A 422 -13.00 -2.84 -6.04
CA CYS A 422 -12.55 -4.11 -5.47
C CYS A 422 -13.25 -4.43 -4.15
N ALA A 423 -13.35 -5.73 -3.81
CA ALA A 423 -13.59 -6.13 -2.42
C ALA A 423 -12.27 -6.12 -1.64
N LEU A 424 -12.33 -5.75 -0.37
CA LEU A 424 -11.17 -5.78 0.50
C LEU A 424 -11.10 -7.08 1.29
N VAL A 425 -9.90 -7.61 1.46
CA VAL A 425 -9.66 -8.83 2.22
C VAL A 425 -8.54 -8.58 3.21
N GLY A 426 -8.65 -9.14 4.40
CA GLY A 426 -7.60 -9.10 5.41
C GLY A 426 -7.68 -10.30 6.34
N HIS A 427 -6.75 -10.37 7.28
CA HIS A 427 -6.80 -11.32 8.38
C HIS A 427 -7.18 -10.58 9.66
N ASN A 428 -8.36 -10.86 10.22
CA ASN A 428 -8.97 -9.98 11.22
C ASN A 428 -9.18 -8.54 10.66
N VAL A 429 -9.64 -8.46 9.41
CA VAL A 429 -9.70 -7.25 8.55
C VAL A 429 -10.30 -6.01 9.22
N MET A 430 -11.20 -6.17 10.20
CA MET A 430 -11.81 -5.03 10.90
C MET A 430 -10.81 -4.25 11.76
N PHE A 431 -9.65 -4.83 12.08
CA PHE A 431 -8.57 -4.11 12.75
C PHE A 431 -7.97 -3.07 11.79
N ASP A 432 -7.41 -3.51 10.66
CA ASP A 432 -6.74 -2.70 9.65
C ASP A 432 -7.70 -1.73 8.96
N TYR A 433 -8.88 -2.23 8.59
CA TYR A 433 -9.91 -1.45 7.90
C TYR A 433 -10.37 -0.24 8.73
N ARG A 434 -10.35 -0.30 10.07
CA ARG A 434 -10.71 0.87 10.89
C ARG A 434 -9.71 2.00 10.79
N PHE A 435 -8.41 1.71 10.66
CA PHE A 435 -7.40 2.73 10.45
C PHE A 435 -7.52 3.37 9.07
N VAL A 436 -7.59 2.54 8.02
CA VAL A 436 -7.77 3.00 6.64
C VAL A 436 -9.06 3.82 6.51
N LYS A 437 -10.14 3.37 7.13
CA LYS A 437 -11.41 4.11 7.13
C LYS A 437 -11.30 5.44 7.87
N TYR A 438 -10.71 5.46 9.07
CA TYR A 438 -10.54 6.70 9.84
C TYR A 438 -9.73 7.74 9.08
N TYR A 439 -8.53 7.38 8.62
CA TYR A 439 -7.68 8.31 7.88
C TYR A 439 -8.26 8.64 6.49
N GLY A 440 -8.93 7.68 5.84
CA GLY A 440 -9.67 7.94 4.62
C GLY A 440 -10.75 9.00 4.82
N GLU A 441 -11.54 8.91 5.89
CA GLU A 441 -12.57 9.91 6.24
C GLU A 441 -11.97 11.29 6.49
N GLU A 442 -10.83 11.39 7.18
CA GLU A 442 -10.10 12.66 7.41
C GLU A 442 -9.72 13.36 6.10
N TYR A 443 -9.31 12.60 5.07
CA TYR A 443 -8.94 13.12 3.74
C TYR A 443 -10.06 13.01 2.69
N ARG A 444 -11.27 12.61 3.12
CA ARG A 444 -12.47 12.43 2.28
C ARG A 444 -12.36 11.34 1.21
N TYR A 445 -11.51 10.34 1.43
CA TYR A 445 -11.49 9.06 0.71
C TYR A 445 -12.35 8.02 1.47
N PHE A 446 -13.62 7.88 1.07
CA PHE A 446 -14.57 7.02 1.77
C PHE A 446 -14.53 5.58 1.27
N PHE A 447 -13.88 4.69 2.04
CA PHE A 447 -13.79 3.27 1.72
C PHE A 447 -15.09 2.53 2.09
N ASP A 448 -16.03 2.38 1.16
CA ASP A 448 -17.31 1.65 1.36
C ASP A 448 -17.30 0.24 0.73
N ALA A 449 -16.14 -0.39 0.62
CA ALA A 449 -15.96 -1.69 -0.03
C ALA A 449 -16.52 -2.86 0.80
N LYS A 450 -17.00 -3.91 0.12
CA LYS A 450 -17.30 -5.19 0.78
C LYS A 450 -15.99 -5.77 1.33
N THR A 451 -16.02 -6.20 2.59
CA THR A 451 -14.86 -6.82 3.26
C THR A 451 -15.04 -8.34 3.41
N TYR A 452 -13.93 -9.08 3.33
CA TYR A 452 -13.85 -10.50 3.70
C TYR A 452 -12.72 -10.71 4.71
N ASP A 453 -12.96 -11.59 5.68
CA ASP A 453 -12.01 -11.87 6.76
C ASP A 453 -11.59 -13.34 6.73
N THR A 454 -10.30 -13.57 6.44
CA THR A 454 -9.74 -14.93 6.39
C THR A 454 -9.76 -15.63 7.75
N MET A 455 -9.71 -14.90 8.86
CA MET A 455 -9.85 -15.49 10.20
C MET A 455 -11.26 -16.05 10.39
N THR A 456 -12.28 -15.28 10.00
CA THR A 456 -13.69 -15.68 10.11
C THR A 456 -14.02 -16.86 9.17
N ILE A 457 -13.55 -16.80 7.92
CA ILE A 457 -13.72 -17.92 6.97
C ILE A 457 -12.98 -19.16 7.48
N GLY A 458 -11.76 -19.01 8.01
CA GLY A 458 -11.00 -20.09 8.64
C GLY A 458 -11.77 -20.74 9.80
N GLN A 459 -12.41 -19.96 10.66
CA GLN A 459 -13.26 -20.46 11.74
C GLN A 459 -14.47 -21.26 11.27
N GLU A 460 -15.01 -20.94 10.09
CA GLU A 460 -16.10 -21.69 9.46
C GLU A 460 -15.60 -23.03 8.91
N VAL A 461 -14.48 -23.03 8.18
CA VAL A 461 -14.09 -24.18 7.34
C VAL A 461 -12.99 -25.07 7.91
N LEU A 462 -12.21 -24.59 8.89
CA LEU A 462 -11.10 -25.33 9.52
C LEU A 462 -11.34 -25.62 11.01
N ARG A 463 -12.57 -25.48 11.50
CA ARG A 463 -12.89 -25.72 12.91
C ARG A 463 -12.55 -27.16 13.31
N GLY A 464 -11.63 -27.30 14.25
CA GLY A 464 -11.15 -28.59 14.75
C GLY A 464 -9.92 -29.15 14.01
N GLU A 465 -9.45 -28.48 12.96
CA GLU A 465 -8.24 -28.88 12.21
C GLU A 465 -7.00 -28.09 12.64
N VAL A 466 -7.17 -26.89 13.19
CA VAL A 466 -6.09 -26.00 13.66
C VAL A 466 -6.26 -25.65 15.14
N SER A 467 -5.15 -25.36 15.82
CA SER A 467 -5.15 -25.03 17.26
C SER A 467 -5.76 -23.65 17.56
N ASN A 468 -5.61 -22.72 16.62
CA ASN A 468 -6.14 -21.37 16.63
C ASN A 468 -6.18 -20.83 15.19
N PHE A 469 -6.69 -19.61 14.99
CA PHE A 469 -6.89 -19.03 13.66
C PHE A 469 -6.00 -17.80 13.42
N LYS A 470 -4.84 -17.70 14.08
CA LYS A 470 -3.86 -16.66 13.78
C LYS A 470 -3.24 -16.90 12.39
N LEU A 471 -2.78 -15.83 11.75
CA LEU A 471 -2.18 -15.87 10.41
C LEU A 471 -1.10 -16.94 10.29
N ASN A 472 -0.13 -16.95 11.23
CA ASN A 472 0.95 -17.93 11.25
C ASN A 472 0.45 -19.40 11.33
N THR A 473 -0.60 -19.65 12.12
CA THR A 473 -1.16 -21.01 12.29
C THR A 473 -1.85 -21.47 11.01
N LEU A 474 -2.53 -20.56 10.30
CA LEU A 474 -3.14 -20.86 9.01
C LEU A 474 -2.09 -21.00 7.89
N ALA A 475 -1.04 -20.17 7.91
CA ALA A 475 0.08 -20.27 7.00
C ALA A 475 0.80 -21.62 7.16
N ASP A 476 1.13 -22.03 8.39
CA ASP A 476 1.73 -23.32 8.71
C ASP A 476 0.84 -24.49 8.26
N TYR A 477 -0.47 -24.40 8.47
CA TYR A 477 -1.43 -25.44 8.05
C TYR A 477 -1.44 -25.63 6.52
N TYR A 478 -1.22 -24.56 5.76
CA TYR A 478 -1.16 -24.59 4.29
C TYR A 478 0.26 -24.66 3.72
N ASP A 479 1.29 -24.86 4.56
CA ASP A 479 2.70 -24.90 4.19
C ASP A 479 3.18 -23.63 3.45
N ILE A 480 2.73 -22.47 3.92
CA ILE A 480 3.09 -21.15 3.38
C ILE A 480 4.14 -20.51 4.30
N HIS A 481 5.33 -20.27 3.76
CA HIS A 481 6.41 -19.56 4.46
C HIS A 481 6.39 -18.06 4.12
N PHE A 482 6.55 -17.21 5.14
CA PHE A 482 6.59 -15.76 4.98
C PHE A 482 7.39 -15.10 6.13
N ASN A 483 7.80 -13.86 5.91
CA ASN A 483 8.42 -13.03 6.94
C ASN A 483 7.33 -12.27 7.69
N HIS A 484 7.04 -12.69 8.92
CA HIS A 484 5.96 -12.10 9.71
C HIS A 484 6.29 -10.66 10.12
N HIS A 485 5.28 -9.78 10.10
CA HIS A 485 5.37 -8.34 10.46
C HIS A 485 5.99 -7.44 9.38
N ARG A 486 5.86 -7.84 8.12
CA ARG A 486 6.01 -6.95 6.98
C ARG A 486 4.67 -6.88 6.27
N ALA A 487 4.11 -5.68 6.15
CA ALA A 487 2.73 -5.52 5.69
C ALA A 487 2.46 -6.21 4.33
N PHE A 488 3.40 -6.13 3.39
CA PHE A 488 3.21 -6.81 2.09
C PHE A 488 3.26 -8.34 2.20
N ASP A 489 4.19 -8.89 2.98
CA ASP A 489 4.36 -10.34 3.13
C ASP A 489 3.15 -10.96 3.86
N ASP A 490 2.62 -10.25 4.86
CA ASP A 490 1.40 -10.62 5.59
C ASP A 490 0.16 -10.52 4.67
N ALA A 491 0.04 -9.47 3.84
CA ALA A 491 -1.02 -9.35 2.84
C ALA A 491 -0.97 -10.45 1.76
N LEU A 492 0.22 -10.76 1.25
CA LEU A 492 0.44 -11.83 0.27
C LEU A 492 0.10 -13.21 0.85
N THR A 493 0.53 -13.47 2.09
CA THR A 493 0.21 -14.71 2.82
C THR A 493 -1.29 -14.83 3.03
N THR A 494 -1.94 -13.72 3.43
CA THR A 494 -3.39 -13.63 3.58
C THR A 494 -4.11 -13.92 2.26
N ALA A 495 -3.58 -13.45 1.12
CA ALA A 495 -4.16 -13.72 -0.20
C ALA A 495 -4.10 -15.20 -0.57
N LYS A 496 -2.96 -15.86 -0.32
CA LYS A 496 -2.79 -17.31 -0.52
C LYS A 496 -3.77 -18.10 0.35
N ILE A 497 -3.86 -17.75 1.63
CA ILE A 497 -4.80 -18.39 2.57
C ILE A 497 -6.25 -18.16 2.13
N PHE A 498 -6.61 -16.94 1.74
CA PHE A 498 -7.95 -16.61 1.25
C PHE A 498 -8.35 -17.51 0.07
N GLN A 499 -7.47 -17.65 -0.93
CA GLN A 499 -7.69 -18.51 -2.08
C GLN A 499 -7.92 -19.98 -1.65
N LYS A 500 -7.08 -20.52 -0.75
CA LYS A 500 -7.22 -21.91 -0.24
C LYS A 500 -8.50 -22.11 0.58
N LEU A 501 -8.86 -21.16 1.43
CA LEU A 501 -10.07 -21.21 2.26
C LEU A 501 -11.34 -21.17 1.40
N VAL A 502 -11.40 -20.25 0.43
CA VAL A 502 -12.55 -20.13 -0.48
C VAL A 502 -12.69 -21.37 -1.36
N LYS A 503 -11.57 -21.93 -1.84
CA LYS A 503 -11.56 -23.23 -2.54
C LYS A 503 -12.11 -24.35 -1.66
N LYS A 504 -11.66 -24.47 -0.40
CA LYS A 504 -12.14 -25.48 0.56
C LYS A 504 -13.63 -25.29 0.91
N ARG A 505 -14.11 -24.05 0.97
CA ARG A 505 -15.52 -23.71 1.20
C ARG A 505 -16.41 -24.03 0.00
N GLY A 506 -15.86 -24.00 -1.21
CA GLY A 506 -16.60 -24.15 -2.46
C GLY A 506 -17.15 -22.83 -3.05
N GLY A 507 -16.61 -21.68 -2.64
CA GLY A 507 -16.98 -20.35 -3.16
C GLY A 507 -17.27 -19.31 -2.09
N LEU A 508 -17.63 -18.11 -2.53
CA LEU A 508 -17.93 -16.92 -1.73
C LEU A 508 -19.41 -16.76 -1.39
N ARG A 509 -20.30 -17.48 -2.07
CA ARG A 509 -21.75 -17.36 -1.85
C ARG A 509 -22.12 -17.52 -0.38
N GLY A 510 -22.84 -16.55 0.17
CA GLY A 510 -23.30 -16.54 1.57
C GLY A 510 -22.30 -15.96 2.58
N LEU A 511 -21.13 -15.47 2.13
CA LEU A 511 -20.22 -14.63 2.92
C LEU A 511 -20.59 -13.15 2.85
#